data_AF-X7E3D8-F1
#
_entry.id   AF-X7E3D8-F1
#
_cell.length_a   1.000
_cell.length_b   1.000
_cell.length_c   1.000
_cell.angle_alpha   90.00
_cell.angle_beta   90.00
_cell.angle_gamma   90.00
#
_symmetry.space_group_name_H-M   'P 1'
#
loop_
_entity.id
_entity.type
_entity.pdbx_description
1 polymer ?
#
loop_
_entity_poly.entity_id
_entity_poly.type
_entity_poly.pdbx_seq_one_letter_code
_entity_poly.pdbx_strand_id
1 'polypeptide(L)'
;MKADWLIAEMPSKVRLLKKHTRINKQPIRTEYIKSSIRAKVEHPFRIIKRQFGFRKIVYRDLEKNDNKLAMLFALANVFRIDQMIRATRG
;
A
#
# COMPACT_ATOMS: atom_id res chain seq x y z
N MET A 1 -20.01 14.21 3.67
CA MET A 1 -18.64 14.57 3.19
C MET A 1 -18.41 13.91 1.85
N LYS A 2 -17.95 14.66 0.84
CA LYS A 2 -17.53 14.10 -0.45
C LYS A 2 -16.06 13.72 -0.33
N ALA A 3 -15.73 12.45 -0.60
CA ALA A 3 -14.35 11.98 -0.55
C ALA A 3 -13.68 12.19 -1.91
N ASP A 4 -12.52 12.84 -1.92
CA ASP A 4 -11.69 13.00 -3.12
C ASP A 4 -10.73 11.82 -3.26
N TRP A 5 -10.97 10.97 -4.26
CA TRP A 5 -10.17 9.77 -4.51
C TRP A 5 -8.99 10.08 -5.42
N LEU A 6 -7.77 10.10 -4.85
CA LEU A 6 -6.54 10.31 -5.61
C LEU A 6 -5.98 8.97 -6.12
N ILE A 7 -6.47 8.52 -7.28
CA ILE A 7 -6.05 7.26 -7.92
C ILE A 7 -4.87 7.53 -8.87
N ALA A 8 -3.90 6.61 -8.89
CA ALA A 8 -2.77 6.66 -9.83
C ALA A 8 -3.24 6.39 -11.26
N GLU A 9 -2.77 7.20 -12.21
CA GLU A 9 -3.12 7.10 -13.63
C GLU A 9 -2.48 5.88 -14.30
N MET A 10 -3.04 5.53 -15.46
CA MET A 10 -2.56 4.40 -16.26
C MET A 10 -1.12 4.64 -16.76
N PRO A 11 -0.27 3.60 -16.82
CA PRO A 11 1.12 3.73 -17.27
C PRO A 11 1.27 4.34 -18.67
N SER A 12 0.30 4.13 -19.56
CA SER A 12 0.27 4.71 -20.91
C SER A 12 0.21 6.24 -20.90
N LYS A 13 -0.64 6.83 -20.05
CA LYS A 13 -0.75 8.28 -19.88
C LYS A 13 0.51 8.86 -19.21
N VAL A 14 1.01 8.18 -18.17
CA VAL A 14 2.25 8.59 -17.50
C VAL A 14 3.44 8.59 -18.48
N ARG A 15 3.49 7.64 -19.42
CA ARG A 15 4.50 7.59 -20.48
C ARG A 15 4.41 8.77 -21.45
N LEU A 16 3.20 9.24 -21.77
CA LEU A 16 3.01 10.46 -22.58
C LEU A 16 3.53 11.71 -21.85
N LEU A 17 3.23 11.84 -20.55
CA LEU A 17 3.72 12.95 -19.74
C LEU A 17 5.25 13.02 -19.72
N LYS A 18 5.90 11.85 -19.64
CA LYS A 18 7.37 11.72 -19.65
C LYS A 18 8.04 12.10 -20.98
N LYS A 19 7.31 12.26 -22.09
CA LYS A 19 7.90 12.75 -23.35
C LYS A 19 8.40 14.20 -23.24
N HIS A 20 7.72 15.02 -22.45
CA HIS A 20 8.05 16.42 -22.22
C HIS A 20 8.24 16.69 -20.72
N THR A 21 9.27 16.09 -20.13
CA THR A 21 9.53 16.12 -18.68
C THR A 21 9.67 17.52 -18.08
N ARG A 22 10.25 18.47 -18.82
CA ARG A 22 10.46 19.85 -18.35
C ARG A 22 9.13 20.59 -18.13
N ILE A 23 8.19 20.43 -19.06
CA ILE A 23 6.86 21.06 -18.99
C ILE A 23 5.97 20.30 -17.99
N ASN A 24 6.03 18.97 -18.01
CA ASN A 24 5.15 18.09 -17.22
C ASN A 24 5.72 17.72 -15.84
N LYS A 25 6.58 18.56 -15.25
CA LYS A 25 7.28 18.23 -14.00
C LYS A 25 6.31 17.95 -12.84
N GLN A 26 5.29 18.79 -12.68
CA GLN A 26 4.30 18.65 -11.60
C GLN A 26 3.43 17.39 -11.76
N PRO A 27 2.77 17.14 -12.91
CA PRO A 27 1.93 15.93 -13.06
C PRO A 27 2.74 14.64 -12.93
N ILE A 28 3.99 14.60 -13.43
CA ILE A 28 4.88 13.44 -13.24
C ILE A 28 5.16 13.20 -11.75
N ARG A 29 5.43 14.26 -10.97
CA ARG A 29 5.69 14.16 -9.53
C ARG A 29 4.47 13.67 -8.76
N THR A 30 3.28 14.15 -9.10
CA THR A 30 2.02 13.71 -8.48
C THR A 30 1.79 12.21 -8.71
N GLU A 31 1.93 11.74 -9.95
CA GLU A 31 1.77 10.31 -10.26
C GLU A 31 2.84 9.44 -9.59
N TYR A 32 4.07 9.94 -9.49
CA TYR A 32 5.12 9.28 -8.73
C TYR A 32 4.74 9.11 -7.25
N ILE A 33 4.24 10.17 -6.60
CA ILE A 33 3.81 10.12 -5.19
C ILE A 33 2.68 9.11 -5.01
N LYS A 34 1.63 9.17 -5.85
CA LYS A 34 0.51 8.22 -5.79
C LYS A 34 0.98 6.76 -5.92
N SER A 35 1.85 6.49 -6.90
CA SER A 35 2.40 5.14 -7.12
C SER A 35 3.32 4.67 -5.98
N SER A 36 4.11 5.57 -5.39
CA SER A 36 4.98 5.28 -4.25
C SER A 36 4.17 4.91 -3.00
N ILE A 37 3.10 5.67 -2.72
CA ILE A 37 2.17 5.36 -1.63
C ILE A 37 1.53 3.99 -1.87
N ARG A 38 1.05 3.71 -3.09
CA ARG A 38 0.49 2.41 -3.46
C ARG A 38 1.46 1.26 -3.19
N ALA A 39 2.71 1.38 -3.62
CA ALA A 39 3.73 0.36 -3.39
C ALA A 39 3.99 0.13 -1.88
N LYS A 40 4.03 1.21 -1.09
CA LYS A 40 4.19 1.10 0.38
C LYS A 40 3.03 0.38 1.05
N VAL A 41 1.78 0.65 0.66
CA VAL A 41 0.61 0.00 1.26
C VAL A 41 0.40 -1.44 0.77
N GLU A 42 0.80 -1.76 -0.47
CA GLU A 42 0.71 -3.12 -1.00
C GLU A 42 1.51 -4.13 -0.17
N HIS A 43 2.62 -3.69 0.43
CA HIS A 43 3.49 -4.55 1.24
C HIS A 43 2.80 -5.13 2.49
N PRO A 44 2.25 -4.34 3.43
CA PRO A 44 1.52 -4.88 4.58
C PRO A 44 0.28 -5.68 4.15
N PHE A 45 -0.44 -5.26 3.09
CA PHE A 45 -1.56 -6.07 2.58
C PHE A 45 -1.10 -7.44 2.08
N ARG A 46 0.07 -7.54 1.43
CA ARG A 46 0.64 -8.82 0.99
C ARG A 46 1.01 -9.69 2.19
N ILE A 47 1.61 -9.12 3.24
CA ILE A 47 1.94 -9.83 4.48
C ILE A 47 0.66 -10.42 5.08
N ILE A 48 -0.33 -9.57 5.32
CA ILE A 48 -1.59 -9.95 5.98
C ILE A 48 -2.34 -11.01 5.16
N LYS A 49 -2.44 -10.83 3.83
CA LYS A 49 -3.19 -11.76 2.97
C LYS A 49 -2.47 -13.08 2.73
N ARG A 50 -1.14 -13.06 2.52
CA ARG A 50 -0.39 -14.26 2.13
C ARG A 50 0.24 -14.99 3.31
N GLN A 51 0.90 -14.27 4.21
CA GLN A 51 1.65 -14.89 5.32
C GLN A 51 0.74 -15.18 6.51
N PHE A 52 -0.15 -14.24 6.86
CA PHE A 52 -1.11 -14.45 7.95
C PHE A 52 -2.44 -15.07 7.50
N GLY A 53 -2.60 -15.31 6.19
CA GLY A 53 -3.76 -16.02 5.64
C GLY A 53 -5.10 -15.32 5.88
N PHE A 54 -5.13 -13.99 5.88
CA PHE A 54 -6.35 -13.23 6.15
C PHE A 54 -7.50 -13.61 5.19
N ARG A 55 -8.64 -14.00 5.77
CA ARG A 55 -9.90 -14.30 5.08
C ARG A 55 -10.95 -13.23 5.40
N LYS A 56 -11.78 -12.90 4.41
CA LYS A 56 -12.61 -11.68 4.34
C LYS A 56 -13.51 -11.45 5.56
N ILE A 57 -14.17 -12.48 6.08
CA ILE A 57 -15.06 -12.37 7.25
C ILE A 57 -14.92 -13.66 8.06
N VAL A 58 -14.57 -13.55 9.34
CA VAL A 58 -14.49 -14.70 10.26
C VAL A 58 -15.51 -14.57 11.38
N TYR A 59 -15.77 -13.34 11.85
CA TYR A 59 -16.76 -13.08 12.89
C TYR A 59 -18.05 -12.51 12.29
N ARG A 60 -19.19 -12.74 12.97
CA ARG A 60 -20.49 -12.16 12.57
C ARG A 60 -20.52 -10.63 12.77
N ASP A 61 -19.82 -10.14 13.78
CA ASP A 61 -19.83 -8.74 14.18
C ASP A 61 -18.77 -7.93 13.42
N LEU A 62 -19.15 -6.76 12.88
CA LEU A 62 -18.26 -5.90 12.10
C LEU A 62 -17.08 -5.38 12.94
N GLU A 63 -17.36 -4.88 14.13
CA GLU A 63 -16.36 -4.34 15.06
C GLU A 63 -15.27 -5.36 15.41
N LYS A 64 -15.65 -6.64 15.61
CA LYS A 64 -14.68 -7.72 15.85
C LYS A 64 -13.78 -7.98 14.65
N ASN A 65 -14.30 -7.87 13.44
CA ASN A 65 -13.50 -8.00 12.23
C ASN A 65 -12.55 -6.80 12.04
N ASP A 66 -13.00 -5.58 12.35
CA ASP A 66 -12.16 -4.37 12.29
C ASP A 66 -11.03 -4.41 13.33
N ASN A 67 -11.33 -4.80 14.57
CA ASN A 67 -10.32 -5.00 15.63
C ASN A 67 -9.30 -6.08 15.23
N LYS A 68 -9.77 -7.19 14.64
CA LYS A 68 -8.88 -8.23 14.09
C LYS A 68 -7.96 -7.67 13.00
N LEU A 69 -8.50 -6.87 12.09
CA LEU A 69 -7.73 -6.27 11.01
C LEU A 69 -6.67 -5.31 11.57
N ALA A 70 -7.03 -4.46 12.55
CA ALA A 70 -6.10 -3.56 13.24
C ALA A 70 -4.95 -4.33 13.90
N MET A 71 -5.25 -5.43 14.60
CA MET A 71 -4.24 -6.30 15.20
C MET A 71 -3.31 -6.92 14.16
N LEU A 72 -3.83 -7.37 13.02
CA LEU A 72 -3.01 -7.93 11.94
C LEU A 72 -2.08 -6.89 11.31
N PHE A 73 -2.51 -5.62 11.20
CA PHE A 73 -1.63 -4.54 10.77
C PHE A 73 -0.51 -4.26 11.77
N ALA A 74 -0.80 -4.27 13.08
CA ALA A 74 0.22 -4.12 14.12
C ALA A 74 1.26 -5.25 14.04
N LEU A 75 0.80 -6.50 13.90
CA LEU A 75 1.68 -7.67 13.74
C LEU A 75 2.48 -7.63 12.43
N ALA A 76 1.90 -7.14 11.34
CA ALA A 76 2.60 -7.01 10.06
C ALA A 76 3.79 -6.04 10.17
N ASN A 77 3.66 -4.97 10.97
CA ASN A 77 4.75 -4.04 11.24
C ASN A 77 5.88 -4.72 12.02
N VAL A 78 5.55 -5.47 13.08
CA VAL A 78 6.54 -6.22 13.87
C VAL A 78 7.26 -7.26 13.01
N PHE A 79 6.52 -8.02 12.21
CA PHE A 79 7.07 -9.00 11.27
C PHE A 79 8.03 -8.36 10.27
N ARG A 80 7.70 -7.16 9.77
CA ARG A 80 8.58 -6.42 8.86
C ARG A 80 9.90 -6.01 9.52
N ILE A 81 9.87 -5.58 10.79
CA ILE A 81 11.08 -5.24 11.54
C ILE A 81 11.94 -6.49 11.75
N ASP A 82 11.35 -7.63 12.13
CA ASP A 82 12.06 -8.90 12.28
C ASP A 82 12.77 -9.31 10.98
N GLN A 83 12.08 -9.20 9.83
CA GLN A 83 12.70 -9.45 8.52
C GLN A 83 13.92 -8.55 8.25
N MET A 84 13.84 -7.26 8.62
CA MET A 84 14.95 -6.32 8.45
C MET A 84 16.14 -6.68 9.35
N ILE A 85 15.88 -7.03 10.60
CA ILE A 85 16.93 -7.44 11.55
C ILE A 85 17.64 -8.71 11.06
N ARG A 86 16.88 -9.71 10.58
CA ARG A 86 17.46 -10.94 10.02
C ARG A 86 18.30 -10.67 8.77
N ALA A 87 17.84 -9.77 7.89
CA ALA A 87 18.58 -9.38 6.70
C ALA A 87 19.89 -8.64 6.98
N THR A 88 19.97 -7.90 8.09
CA THR A 88 21.22 -7.22 8.50
C THR A 88 22.21 -8.15 9.20
N ARG A 89 21.73 -9.28 9.74
CA ARG A 89 22.56 -10.25 10.49
C ARG A 89 23.14 -11.38 9.63
N GLY A 90 22.61 -11.58 8.42
CA GLY A 90 23.13 -12.53 7.42
C GLY A 90 23.96 -11.80 6.38
#